data_AF-A0A167GW66-F1
#
_entry.id   AF-A0A167GW66-F1
#
_cell.length_a   1.000
_cell.length_b   1.000
_cell.length_c   1.000
_cell.angle_alpha   90.00
_cell.angle_beta   90.00
_cell.angle_gamma   90.00
#
_symmetry.space_group_name_H-M   'P 1'
#
loop_
_entity.id
_entity.type
_entity.pdbx_description
1 polymer ?
#
loop_
_entity_poly.entity_id
_entity_poly.type
_entity_poly.pdbx_seq_one_letter_code
_entity_poly.pdbx_strand_id
1 'polypeptide(L)'
;MYTEDDKVLLKYIASYFVNEGDSMMTRELENQEFYTEASINKLRSLNLVRYSSSDSIQISPQIVAEKERLEELPDHFESLKKWWFSKWWAVAFSVVFLVLPALKTYIDLIDALFK
;
A
#
# COMPACT_ATOMS: atom_id res chain seq x y z
N MET A 1 0.22 -9.41 -12.79
CA MET A 1 0.97 -9.14 -11.54
C MET A 1 1.45 -7.69 -11.58
N TYR A 2 1.20 -6.92 -10.51
CA TYR A 2 1.60 -5.51 -10.39
C TYR A 2 3.10 -5.42 -10.06
N THR A 3 3.86 -4.57 -10.77
CA THR A 3 5.19 -4.14 -10.34
C THR A 3 5.08 -3.13 -9.20
N GLU A 4 6.20 -2.75 -8.56
CA GLU A 4 6.13 -1.70 -7.55
C GLU A 4 5.72 -0.35 -8.14
N ASP A 5 6.22 -0.01 -9.33
CA ASP A 5 5.80 1.21 -10.03
C ASP A 5 4.30 1.21 -10.32
N ASP A 6 3.74 0.06 -10.73
CA ASP A 6 2.29 -0.07 -10.95
C ASP A 6 1.49 0.21 -9.66
N LYS A 7 1.99 -0.28 -8.50
CA LYS A 7 1.32 -0.09 -7.21
C LYS A 7 1.42 1.37 -6.75
N VAL A 8 2.59 2.00 -6.91
CA VAL A 8 2.80 3.41 -6.55
C VAL A 8 1.91 4.30 -7.40
N LEU A 9 1.88 4.08 -8.72
CA LEU A 9 1.01 4.81 -9.64
C LEU A 9 -0.47 4.63 -9.28
N LEU A 10 -0.91 3.40 -9.02
CA LEU A 10 -2.30 3.13 -8.63
C LEU A 10 -2.67 3.85 -7.32
N LYS A 11 -1.81 3.78 -6.31
CA LYS A 11 -2.02 4.48 -5.03
C LYS A 11 -2.09 5.99 -5.19
N TYR A 12 -1.23 6.55 -6.04
CA TYR A 12 -1.23 7.97 -6.36
C TYR A 12 -2.55 8.40 -7.00
N ILE A 13 -2.98 7.74 -8.08
CA ILE A 13 -4.21 8.07 -8.80
C ILE A 13 -5.45 7.83 -7.91
N ALA A 14 -5.47 6.77 -7.10
CA ALA A 14 -6.56 6.52 -6.16
C ALA A 14 -6.65 7.60 -5.07
N SER A 15 -5.51 8.11 -4.58
CA SER A 15 -5.49 9.19 -3.60
C SER A 15 -5.91 10.53 -4.23
N TYR A 16 -5.49 10.78 -5.48
CA TYR A 16 -5.95 11.92 -6.27
C TYR A 16 -7.48 11.89 -6.48
N PHE A 17 -8.03 10.72 -6.81
CA PHE A 17 -9.48 10.54 -6.98
C PHE A 17 -10.29 10.96 -5.75
N VAL A 18 -9.79 10.60 -4.56
CA VAL A 18 -10.45 10.92 -3.28
C VAL A 18 -10.34 12.40 -2.93
N ASN A 19 -9.22 13.04 -3.27
CA ASN A 19 -8.92 14.41 -2.82
C ASN A 19 -9.32 15.50 -3.83
N GLU A 20 -9.09 15.26 -5.12
CA GLU A 20 -9.22 16.26 -6.18
C GLU A 20 -10.36 15.95 -7.17
N GLY A 21 -10.66 14.67 -7.40
CA GLY A 21 -11.82 14.23 -8.19
C GLY A 21 -11.49 13.25 -9.31
N ASP A 22 -12.44 13.06 -10.23
CA ASP A 22 -12.43 11.98 -11.22
C ASP A 22 -11.65 12.27 -12.52
N SER A 23 -10.96 13.41 -12.61
CA SER A 23 -10.20 13.79 -13.81
C SER A 23 -8.85 14.41 -13.46
N MET A 24 -7.82 14.02 -14.22
CA MET A 24 -6.43 14.44 -14.02
C MET A 24 -5.78 14.71 -15.38
N MET A 25 -4.86 15.67 -15.44
CA MET A 25 -4.13 15.97 -16.67
C MET A 25 -3.03 14.93 -16.91
N THR A 26 -2.89 14.44 -18.14
CA THR A 26 -1.90 13.41 -18.48
C THR A 26 -0.47 13.90 -18.19
N ARG A 27 -0.19 15.19 -18.40
CA ARG A 27 1.11 15.81 -18.10
C ARG A 27 1.46 15.77 -16.61
N GLU A 28 0.49 15.85 -15.72
CA GLU A 28 0.72 15.79 -14.27
C GLU A 28 1.20 14.40 -13.84
N LEU A 29 0.71 13.36 -14.53
CA LEU A 29 1.18 11.99 -14.37
C LEU A 29 2.56 11.80 -14.99
N GLU A 30 2.77 12.26 -16.22
CA GLU A 30 4.05 12.12 -16.92
C GLU A 30 5.22 12.77 -16.17
N ASN A 31 4.95 13.80 -15.37
CA ASN A 31 5.95 14.45 -14.52
C ASN A 31 6.33 13.65 -13.26
N GLN A 32 5.64 12.55 -12.95
CA GLN A 32 5.95 11.71 -11.79
C GLN A 32 7.05 10.70 -12.13
N GLU A 33 8.04 10.54 -11.24
CA GLU A 33 9.17 9.61 -11.46
C GLU A 33 8.72 8.14 -11.58
N PHE A 34 7.58 7.78 -10.98
CA PHE A 34 7.00 6.44 -11.02
C PHE A 34 6.01 6.23 -12.18
N TYR A 35 5.84 7.22 -13.05
CA TYR A 35 5.01 7.07 -14.25
C TYR A 35 5.72 6.25 -15.30
N THR A 36 5.03 5.21 -15.78
CA THR A 36 5.43 4.50 -16.99
C THR A 36 4.22 4.28 -17.88
N GLU A 37 4.42 4.37 -19.20
CA GLU A 37 3.37 4.06 -20.18
C GLU A 37 2.83 2.63 -20.01
N ALA A 38 3.66 1.70 -19.56
CA ALA A 38 3.27 0.32 -19.29
C ALA A 38 2.27 0.25 -18.11
N SER A 39 2.55 0.96 -17.02
CA SER A 39 1.70 1.00 -15.84
C SER A 39 0.35 1.65 -16.14
N ILE A 40 0.33 2.81 -16.82
CA ILE A 40 -0.94 3.47 -17.16
C ILE A 40 -1.76 2.63 -18.14
N ASN A 41 -1.13 1.97 -19.13
CA ASN A 41 -1.83 1.07 -20.04
C ASN A 41 -2.40 -0.16 -19.33
N LYS A 42 -1.77 -0.62 -18.25
CA LYS A 42 -2.30 -1.68 -17.39
C LYS A 42 -3.51 -1.23 -16.59
N LEU A 43 -3.49 -0.03 -16.03
CA LEU A 43 -4.66 0.55 -15.36
C LEU A 43 -5.82 0.75 -16.34
N ARG A 44 -5.52 1.10 -17.59
CA ARG A 44 -6.51 1.21 -18.67
C ARG A 44 -7.11 -0.14 -19.06
N SER A 45 -6.31 -1.19 -19.17
CA SER A 45 -6.82 -2.53 -19.51
C SER A 45 -7.74 -3.09 -18.42
N LEU A 46 -7.56 -2.64 -17.18
CA LEU A 46 -8.41 -2.95 -16.03
C LEU A 46 -9.61 -2.01 -15.87
N ASN A 47 -9.85 -1.08 -16.81
CA ASN A 47 -10.92 -0.07 -16.75
C ASN A 47 -10.85 0.86 -15.52
N LEU A 48 -9.68 1.00 -14.89
CA LEU A 48 -9.48 1.89 -13.74
C LEU A 48 -9.28 3.34 -14.18
N VAL A 49 -8.72 3.53 -15.37
CA VAL A 49 -8.45 4.85 -15.97
C VAL A 49 -8.82 4.81 -17.45
N ARG A 50 -9.31 5.91 -18.01
CA ARG A 50 -9.59 6.08 -19.45
C ARG A 50 -9.09 7.44 -19.92
N TYR A 51 -8.66 7.55 -21.17
CA TYR A 51 -8.39 8.88 -21.74
C TYR A 51 -9.72 9.56 -22.06
N SER A 52 -9.96 10.72 -21.44
CA SER A 52 -11.14 11.55 -21.72
C SER A 52 -10.87 12.45 -22.94
N SER A 53 -9.64 12.95 -23.04
CA SER A 53 -9.12 13.74 -24.16
C SER A 53 -7.66 13.37 -24.42
N SER A 54 -7.01 14.01 -25.40
CA SER A 54 -5.58 13.82 -25.65
C SER A 54 -4.71 14.17 -24.44
N ASP A 55 -5.21 15.08 -23.59
CA ASP A 55 -4.43 15.74 -22.54
C ASP A 55 -4.95 15.41 -21.13
N SER A 56 -6.02 14.62 -21.01
CA SER A 56 -6.63 14.27 -19.72
C SER A 56 -7.04 12.81 -19.63
N ILE A 57 -6.93 12.29 -18.41
CA ILE A 57 -7.48 11.01 -18.02
C ILE A 57 -8.73 11.21 -17.15
N GLN A 58 -9.65 10.27 -17.26
CA GLN A 58 -10.79 10.08 -16.38
C GLN A 58 -10.55 8.83 -15.54
N ILE A 59 -10.77 8.95 -14.24
CA ILE A 59 -10.48 7.96 -13.23
C ILE A 59 -11.80 7.28 -12.82
N SER A 60 -11.81 5.95 -12.85
CA SER A 60 -12.96 5.16 -12.42
C SER A 60 -12.96 5.03 -10.89
N PRO A 61 -14.13 5.09 -10.23
CA PRO A 61 -14.24 4.88 -8.78
C PRO A 61 -13.73 3.49 -8.34
N GLN A 62 -13.68 2.52 -9.25
CA GLN A 62 -13.12 1.18 -8.99
C GLN A 62 -11.64 1.21 -8.61
N ILE A 63 -10.92 2.30 -8.88
CA ILE A 63 -9.51 2.44 -8.52
C ILE A 63 -9.28 2.41 -7.00
N VAL A 64 -10.26 2.87 -6.20
CA VAL A 64 -10.18 2.85 -4.74
C VAL A 64 -10.26 1.40 -4.23
N ALA A 65 -11.19 0.62 -4.77
CA ALA A 65 -11.32 -0.80 -4.43
C ALA A 65 -10.09 -1.61 -4.85
N GLU A 66 -9.48 -1.30 -5.99
CA GLU A 66 -8.24 -1.97 -6.41
C GLU A 66 -7.05 -1.55 -5.54
N LYS A 67 -7.01 -0.30 -5.07
CA LYS A 67 -6.03 0.16 -4.07
C LYS A 67 -6.18 -0.64 -2.78
N GLU A 68 -7.39 -0.73 -2.27
CA GLU A 68 -7.70 -1.49 -1.05
C GLU A 68 -7.28 -2.96 -1.20
N ARG A 69 -7.60 -3.59 -2.34
CA ARG A 69 -7.16 -4.96 -2.65
C ARG A 69 -5.63 -5.13 -2.68
N LEU A 70 -4.89 -4.11 -3.11
CA LEU A 70 -3.42 -4.13 -3.11
C LEU A 70 -2.81 -3.82 -1.74
N GLU A 71 -3.55 -3.12 -0.87
CA GLU A 71 -3.16 -2.78 0.50
C GLU A 71 -3.61 -3.83 1.52
N GLU A 72 -4.64 -4.61 1.20
CA GLU A 72 -4.98 -5.83 1.91
C GLU A 72 -3.74 -6.72 1.92
N LEU A 73 -3.14 -6.82 3.11
CA LEU A 73 -2.05 -7.74 3.38
C LEU A 73 -2.44 -9.09 2.79
N PRO A 74 -1.52 -9.81 2.10
CA PRO A 74 -1.84 -11.08 1.50
C PRO A 74 -2.55 -11.94 2.55
N ASP A 75 -3.73 -12.50 2.22
CA ASP A 75 -4.52 -13.35 3.12
C ASP A 75 -3.68 -14.42 3.83
N HIS A 76 -2.55 -14.81 3.23
CA HIS A 76 -1.52 -15.64 3.85
C HIS A 76 -0.99 -15.09 5.18
N PHE A 77 -0.71 -13.80 5.32
CA PHE A 77 -0.23 -13.24 6.59
C PHE A 77 -1.31 -13.22 7.67
N GLU A 78 -2.54 -12.89 7.31
CA GLU A 78 -3.62 -12.89 8.29
C GLU A 78 -3.99 -14.33 8.71
N SER A 79 -4.02 -15.26 7.77
CA SER A 79 -4.22 -16.68 8.05
C SER A 79 -3.04 -17.29 8.83
N LEU A 80 -1.80 -16.94 8.50
CA LEU A 80 -0.60 -17.35 9.26
C LEU A 80 -0.61 -16.76 10.66
N LYS A 81 -1.02 -15.49 10.82
CA LYS A 81 -1.16 -14.84 12.14
C LYS A 81 -2.23 -15.54 12.97
N LYS A 82 -3.42 -15.77 12.39
CA LYS A 82 -4.49 -16.55 13.04
C LYS A 82 -4.03 -17.96 13.39
N TRP A 83 -3.32 -18.63 12.50
CA TRP A 83 -2.75 -19.96 12.75
C TRP A 83 -1.70 -19.94 13.87
N TRP A 84 -0.79 -18.97 13.85
CA TRP A 84 0.26 -18.80 14.87
C TRP A 84 -0.36 -18.58 16.24
N PHE A 85 -1.26 -17.59 16.37
CA PHE A 85 -1.92 -17.29 17.65
C PHE A 85 -3.01 -18.29 18.05
N SER A 86 -3.42 -19.22 17.18
CA SER A 86 -4.24 -20.37 17.57
C SER A 86 -3.49 -21.37 18.45
N LYS A 87 -2.15 -21.35 18.44
CA LYS A 87 -1.35 -22.25 19.26
C LYS A 87 -1.19 -21.66 20.66
N TRP A 88 -1.59 -22.44 21.67
CA TRP A 88 -1.42 -22.13 23.10
C TRP A 88 0.01 -21.71 23.51
N TRP A 89 1.04 -22.24 22.85
CA TRP A 89 2.44 -21.90 23.11
C TRP A 89 2.92 -20.61 22.41
N ALA A 90 2.21 -20.13 21.39
CA ALA A 90 2.66 -19.00 20.59
C ALA A 90 2.67 -17.69 21.37
N VAL A 91 1.71 -17.51 22.30
CA VAL A 91 1.66 -16.34 23.17
C VAL A 91 2.90 -16.28 24.07
N ALA A 92 3.23 -17.39 24.74
CA ALA A 92 4.42 -17.47 25.58
C ALA A 92 5.70 -17.23 24.78
N PHE A 93 5.79 -17.80 23.57
CA PHE A 93 6.94 -17.61 22.70
C PHE A 93 7.10 -16.15 22.25
N SER A 94 6.02 -15.50 21.82
CA SER A 94 6.03 -14.08 21.44
C SER A 94 6.41 -13.18 22.61
N VAL A 95 5.94 -13.47 23.82
CA VAL A 95 6.31 -12.69 25.01
C VAL A 95 7.81 -12.82 25.32
N VAL A 96 8.33 -14.04 25.32
CA VAL A 96 9.74 -14.30 25.68
C VAL A 96 10.70 -13.76 24.64
N PHE A 97 10.41 -13.94 23.35
CA PHE A 97 11.36 -13.61 22.27
C PHE A 97 11.16 -12.23 21.65
N LEU A 98 9.98 -11.60 21.76
CA LEU A 98 9.74 -10.28 21.20
C LEU A 98 9.51 -9.22 22.28
N VAL A 99 8.61 -9.49 23.24
CA VAL A 99 8.21 -8.47 24.23
C VAL A 99 9.30 -8.20 25.26
N LEU A 100 9.91 -9.25 25.83
CA LEU A 100 10.99 -9.08 26.82
C LEU A 100 12.22 -8.36 26.24
N PRO A 101 12.74 -8.72 25.05
CA PRO A 101 13.85 -7.99 24.46
C PRO A 101 13.47 -6.56 24.09
N ALA A 102 12.26 -6.32 23.56
CA ALA A 102 11.81 -4.97 23.22
C ALA A 102 11.67 -4.07 24.46
N LEU A 103 11.13 -4.59 25.55
CA LEU A 103 11.06 -3.87 26.83
C LEU A 103 12.45 -3.54 27.36
N LYS A 104 13.38 -4.49 27.28
CA LYS A 104 14.77 -4.25 27.67
C LYS A 104 15.39 -3.14 26.82
N THR A 105 15.27 -3.21 25.50
CA THR A 105 15.76 -2.17 24.59
C THR A 105 15.14 -0.81 24.89
N TYR A 106 13.85 -0.76 25.18
CA TYR A 106 13.15 0.48 25.53
C TYR A 106 13.69 1.10 26.84
N ILE A 107 13.91 0.28 27.86
CA ILE A 107 14.50 0.72 29.13
C ILE A 107 15.93 1.21 28.91
N ASP A 108 16.77 0.45 28.19
CA ASP A 108 18.14 0.83 27.86
C ASP A 108 18.19 2.17 27.08
N LEU A 109 17.21 2.42 26.22
CA LEU A 109 17.11 3.64 25.42
C LEU A 109 16.62 4.86 26.22
N ILE A 110 15.69 4.68 27.16
CA ILE A 110 15.33 5.72 28.14
C ILE A 110 16.53 6.05 29.02
N ASP A 111 17.22 5.05 29.54
CA ASP A 111 18.37 5.25 30.42
C ASP A 111 19.52 5.94 29.68
N ALA A 112 19.67 5.71 28.36
CA ALA A 112 20.62 6.44 27.52
C ALA A 112 20.20 7.89 27.21
N LEU A 113 18.91 8.20 27.15
CA LEU A 113 18.39 9.55 26.84
C LEU A 113 18.35 10.49 28.05
N PHE A 114 18.23 9.94 29.26
CA PHE A 114 18.12 10.69 30.52
C PHE A 114 19.41 10.71 31.35
N LYS A 115 20.53 10.29 30.75
CA LYS A 115 21.89 10.38 31.31
C LYS A 115 22.67 11.51 30.66
#